data_AF-A0A511XF84-F1
#
_entry.id   AF-A0A511XF84-F1
#
_cell.length_a   1.000
_cell.length_b   1.000
_cell.length_c   1.000
_cell.angle_alpha   90.00
_cell.angle_beta   90.00
_cell.angle_gamma   90.00
#
_symmetry.space_group_name_H-M   'P 1'
#
loop_
_entity.id
_entity.type
_entity.pdbx_description
1 polymer ?
#
loop_
_entity_poly.entity_id
_entity_poly.type
_entity_poly.pdbx_seq_one_letter_code
_entity_poly.pdbx_strand_id
1 'polypeptide(L)'
;MKQFAASTRPDAADVWLYVCCEDEAEARAIVEDGLSPDRDAPPALREAGAALAWLAERQENAETGAVDAPALLRLRRAVMERAIEIDPDGPQTEGLRIWLLTGDRDDD
;
A
#
# COMPACT_ATOMS: atom_id res chain seq x y z
N MET A 1 -24.01 11.37 6.27
CA MET A 1 -23.15 10.78 5.24
C MET A 1 -22.46 11.91 4.49
N LYS A 2 -21.20 12.22 4.83
CA LYS A 2 -20.39 13.21 4.08
C LYS A 2 -19.63 12.45 3.00
N GLN A 3 -20.01 12.68 1.74
CA GLN A 3 -19.34 12.15 0.56
C GLN A 3 -17.94 12.76 0.46
N PHE A 4 -16.90 11.93 0.57
CA PHE A 4 -15.55 12.26 0.11
C PHE A 4 -15.50 12.02 -1.40
N ALA A 5 -16.06 12.94 -2.19
CA ALA A 5 -15.77 12.98 -3.62
C ALA A 5 -14.38 13.62 -3.79
N ALA A 6 -13.33 12.80 -3.68
CA ALA A 6 -11.99 13.22 -4.04
C ALA A 6 -11.98 13.56 -5.54
N SER A 7 -11.55 14.78 -5.87
CA SER A 7 -11.30 15.20 -7.24
C SER A 7 -10.17 14.34 -7.81
N THR A 8 -10.51 13.26 -8.51
CA THR A 8 -9.57 12.48 -9.32
C THR A 8 -9.25 13.30 -10.56
N ARG A 9 -8.20 14.12 -10.50
CA ARG A 9 -7.53 14.58 -11.72
C ARG A 9 -6.83 13.35 -12.31
N PRO A 10 -7.11 12.96 -13.56
CA PRO A 10 -6.60 11.74 -14.20
C PRO A 10 -5.11 11.81 -14.60
N ASP A 11 -4.33 12.67 -13.93
CA ASP A 11 -2.92 12.95 -14.23
C ASP A 11 -2.10 13.25 -12.96
N ALA A 12 -2.73 13.11 -11.78
CA ALA A 12 -2.06 13.33 -10.51
C ALA A 12 -1.88 11.98 -9.84
N ALA A 13 -0.66 11.43 -9.96
CA ALA A 13 -0.23 10.27 -9.22
C ALA A 13 -0.66 10.38 -7.74
N ASP A 14 -1.14 9.28 -7.17
CA ASP A 14 -1.63 9.27 -5.80
C ASP A 14 -0.56 9.84 -4.85
N VAL A 15 -0.95 10.84 -4.06
CA VAL A 15 -0.04 11.53 -3.11
C VAL A 15 0.40 10.59 -1.97
N TRP A 16 -0.33 9.49 -1.80
CA TRP A 16 -0.16 8.52 -0.74
C TRP A 16 0.00 7.13 -1.32
N LEU A 17 0.85 6.33 -0.69
CA LEU A 17 0.89 4.89 -0.87
C LEU A 17 0.42 4.21 0.41
N TYR A 18 -0.04 2.99 0.29
CA TYR A 18 -0.66 2.24 1.38
C TYR A 18 0.07 0.92 1.59
N VAL A 19 0.49 0.67 2.82
CA VAL A 19 0.86 -0.67 3.29
C VAL A 19 -0.40 -1.31 3.82
N CYS A 20 -0.70 -2.50 3.32
CA CYS A 20 -1.87 -3.25 3.76
C CYS A 20 -1.39 -4.35 4.71
N CYS A 21 -1.86 -4.28 5.95
CA CYS A 21 -1.48 -5.18 7.04
C CYS A 21 -2.66 -6.11 7.30
N GLU A 22 -2.39 -7.41 7.42
CA GLU A 22 -3.42 -8.42 7.66
C GLU A 22 -4.10 -8.22 9.02
N ASP A 23 -3.35 -7.72 10.01
CA ASP A 23 -3.83 -7.51 11.37
C ASP A 23 -3.26 -6.25 12.05
N GLU A 24 -3.80 -5.94 13.23
CA GLU A 24 -3.37 -4.79 14.04
C GLU A 24 -1.94 -4.95 14.58
N ALA A 25 -1.49 -6.17 14.86
CA ALA A 25 -0.17 -6.42 15.42
C ALA A 25 0.93 -6.14 14.39
N GLU A 26 0.75 -6.54 13.14
CA GLU A 26 1.62 -6.21 12.02
C GLU A 26 1.69 -4.69 11.81
N ALA A 27 0.53 -4.02 11.77
CA ALA A 27 0.48 -2.57 11.62
C ALA A 27 1.21 -1.85 12.76
N ARG A 28 1.06 -2.34 13.99
CA ARG A 28 1.75 -1.80 15.16
C ARG A 28 3.25 -2.01 15.07
N ALA A 29 3.71 -3.19 14.68
CA ALA A 29 5.13 -3.48 14.50
C ALA A 29 5.75 -2.53 13.47
N ILE A 30 5.09 -2.28 12.34
CA ILE A 30 5.58 -1.33 11.32
C ILE A 30 5.65 0.10 11.86
N VAL A 31 4.71 0.51 12.72
CA VAL A 31 4.73 1.84 13.36
C VAL A 31 5.85 1.96 14.40
N GLU A 32 6.14 0.90 15.15
CA GLU A 32 7.15 0.88 16.21
C GLU A 32 8.58 0.71 15.66
N ASP A 33 8.78 -0.25 14.76
CA ASP A 33 10.09 -0.66 14.24
C ASP A 33 10.44 0.00 12.89
N GLY A 34 9.43 0.55 12.20
CA GLY A 34 9.56 1.13 10.86
C GLY A 34 9.39 0.09 9.75
N LEU A 35 9.14 0.60 8.53
CA LEU A 35 9.07 -0.23 7.33
C LEU A 35 10.46 -0.34 6.69
N SER A 36 11.02 -1.55 6.72
CA SER A 36 12.36 -1.81 6.17
C SER A 36 12.29 -2.37 4.75
N PRO A 37 13.13 -1.91 3.82
CA PRO A 37 13.28 -2.54 2.51
C PRO A 37 13.94 -3.92 2.65
N ASP A 38 13.45 -4.88 1.87
CA ASP A 38 14.05 -6.21 1.72
C ASP A 38 14.15 -6.50 0.22
N ARG A 39 15.36 -6.78 -0.29
CA ARG A 39 15.55 -7.02 -1.73
C ARG A 39 15.07 -8.39 -2.18
N ASP A 40 15.07 -9.37 -1.28
CA ASP A 40 14.64 -10.73 -1.59
C ASP A 40 13.12 -10.88 -1.45
N ALA A 41 12.49 -10.00 -0.65
CA ALA A 41 11.04 -9.94 -0.46
C ALA A 41 10.54 -8.49 -0.24
N PRO A 42 10.55 -7.64 -1.29
CA PRO A 42 10.27 -6.22 -1.14
C PRO A 42 8.83 -5.95 -0.69
N PRO A 43 8.61 -5.11 0.35
CA PRO A 43 7.27 -4.74 0.77
C PRO A 43 6.45 -4.09 -0.34
N ALA A 44 5.20 -4.53 -0.48
CA ALA A 44 4.27 -3.99 -1.47
C ALA A 44 3.54 -2.74 -0.94
N LEU A 45 3.71 -1.62 -1.64
CA LEU A 45 3.02 -0.36 -1.41
C LEU A 45 1.97 -0.14 -2.51
N ARG A 46 0.74 0.14 -2.13
CA ARG A 46 -0.39 0.21 -3.07
C ARG A 46 -0.86 1.64 -3.28
N GLU A 47 -1.29 1.96 -4.50
CA GLU A 47 -2.15 3.13 -4.74
C GLU A 47 -3.53 2.92 -4.08
N ALA A 48 -4.32 3.99 -3.95
CA ALA A 48 -5.54 3.97 -3.15
C ALA A 48 -6.56 2.94 -3.64
N GLY A 49 -6.74 2.82 -4.96
CA GLY A 49 -7.66 1.85 -5.55
C GLY A 49 -7.21 0.41 -5.31
N ALA A 50 -5.91 0.13 -5.42
CA ALA A 50 -5.35 -1.20 -5.11
C ALA A 50 -5.51 -1.56 -3.62
N ALA A 51 -5.31 -0.61 -2.72
CA ALA A 51 -5.50 -0.82 -1.29
C ALA A 51 -6.99 -1.08 -0.94
N LEU A 52 -7.90 -0.37 -1.61
CA LEU A 52 -9.35 -0.58 -1.43
C LEU A 52 -9.82 -1.91 -2.02
N ALA A 53 -9.29 -2.32 -3.17
CA ALA A 53 -9.57 -3.64 -3.75
C ALA A 53 -9.11 -4.76 -2.80
N TRP A 54 -7.88 -4.66 -2.29
CA TRP A 54 -7.32 -5.58 -1.30
C TRP A 54 -8.17 -5.67 -0.02
N LEU A 55 -8.75 -4.56 0.43
CA LEU A 55 -9.63 -4.53 1.61
C LEU A 55 -10.98 -5.18 1.31
N ALA A 56 -11.54 -4.95 0.12
CA ALA A 56 -12.80 -5.56 -0.30
C ALA A 56 -12.70 -7.09 -0.37
N GLU A 57 -11.62 -7.62 -0.95
CA GLU A 57 -11.35 -9.07 -0.98
C GLU A 57 -11.34 -9.69 0.43
N ARG A 58 -10.81 -8.97 1.43
CA ARG A 58 -10.79 -9.42 2.83
C ARG A 58 -12.14 -9.38 3.49
N GLN A 59 -12.94 -8.36 3.20
CA GLN A 59 -14.32 -8.28 3.69
C GLN A 59 -15.18 -9.41 3.14
N GLU A 60 -14.97 -9.80 1.87
CA GLU A 60 -15.66 -10.96 1.28
C GLU A 60 -15.24 -12.27 1.95
N ASN A 61 -13.94 -12.44 2.25
CA ASN A 61 -13.44 -13.65 2.92
C ASN A 61 -13.83 -13.74 4.41
N ALA A 62 -13.96 -12.58 5.07
CA ALA A 62 -14.35 -12.42 6.47
C ALA A 62 -15.73 -13.02 6.81
N GLU A 63 -16.63 -13.09 5.83
CA GLU A 63 -17.97 -13.69 6.00
C GLU A 63 -17.91 -15.21 6.29
N THR A 64 -16.73 -15.84 6.20
CA THR A 64 -16.52 -17.28 6.39
C THR A 64 -15.84 -17.69 7.71
N GLY A 65 -15.35 -16.74 8.53
CA GLY A 65 -14.80 -17.02 9.86
C GLY A 65 -13.60 -16.13 10.25
N ALA A 66 -13.55 -15.75 11.53
CA ALA A 66 -12.54 -14.94 12.25
C ALA A 66 -11.77 -13.91 11.40
N VAL A 67 -12.22 -12.66 11.48
CA VAL A 67 -11.59 -11.52 10.80
C VAL A 67 -10.55 -10.95 11.74
N ASP A 68 -9.28 -11.25 11.50
CA ASP A 68 -8.22 -10.34 11.94
C ASP A 68 -8.51 -8.97 11.35
N ALA A 69 -8.44 -7.91 12.15
CA ALA A 69 -8.87 -6.58 11.74
C ALA A 69 -7.80 -5.97 10.81
N PRO A 70 -8.01 -5.92 9.48
CA PRO A 70 -6.98 -5.44 8.58
C PRO A 70 -6.77 -3.94 8.77
N ALA A 71 -5.54 -3.50 8.59
CA ALA A 71 -5.15 -2.11 8.73
C ALA A 71 -4.48 -1.58 7.46
N LEU A 72 -4.73 -0.31 7.15
CA LEU A 72 -4.08 0.41 6.07
C LEU A 72 -3.20 1.52 6.66
N LEU A 73 -1.89 1.36 6.54
CA LEU A 73 -0.93 2.40 6.91
C LEU A 73 -0.63 3.27 5.69
N ARG A 74 -0.60 4.59 5.91
CA ARG A 74 -0.47 5.57 4.84
C ARG A 74 0.92 6.21 4.83
N LEU A 75 1.59 6.14 3.69
CA LEU A 75 2.95 6.67 3.47
C LEU A 75 2.91 7.79 2.43
N ARG A 76 3.67 8.87 2.64
CA ARG A 76 3.79 9.95 1.65
C ARG A 76 4.60 9.43 0.46
N ARG A 77 4.01 9.42 -0.74
CA ARG A 77 4.69 8.97 -1.95
C ARG A 77 5.99 9.73 -2.22
N ALA A 78 5.98 11.04 -2.04
CA ALA A 78 7.16 11.89 -2.22
C ALA A 78 8.34 11.52 -1.30
N VAL A 79 8.10 10.87 -0.16
CA VAL A 79 9.18 10.40 0.72
C VAL A 79 9.76 9.08 0.23
N MET A 80 8.97 8.29 -0.49
CA MET A 80 9.34 6.96 -0.99
C MET A 80 9.92 6.98 -2.41
N GLU A 81 9.87 8.11 -3.12
CA GLU A 81 10.13 8.22 -4.56
C GLU A 81 11.47 7.64 -5.01
N ARG A 82 12.50 7.69 -4.17
CA ARG A 82 13.85 7.18 -4.48
C ARG A 82 14.05 5.70 -4.12
N ALA A 83 13.13 5.14 -3.36
CA ALA A 83 13.24 3.82 -2.77
C ALA A 83 12.22 2.81 -3.31
N ILE A 84 11.41 3.22 -4.30
CA ILE A 84 10.33 2.39 -4.85
C ILE A 84 10.51 2.14 -6.35
N GLU A 85 10.07 0.96 -6.77
CA GLU A 85 9.95 0.58 -8.17
C GLU A 85 8.53 0.07 -8.45
N ILE A 86 8.08 0.15 -9.70
CA ILE A 86 6.77 -0.42 -10.08
C ILE A 86 6.90 -1.95 -10.05
N ASP A 87 5.90 -2.62 -9.48
CA ASP A 87 5.77 -4.08 -9.57
C ASP A 87 5.58 -4.49 -11.04
N PRO A 88 6.53 -5.23 -11.65
CA PRO A 88 6.45 -5.61 -13.06
C PRO A 88 5.34 -6.63 -13.33
N ASP A 89 4.97 -7.43 -12.34
CA ASP A 89 3.92 -8.45 -12.44
C ASP A 89 2.55 -7.92 -12.00
N GLY A 90 2.55 -6.74 -11.37
CA GLY A 90 1.36 -6.06 -10.90
C GLY A 90 0.56 -5.34 -12.00
N PRO A 91 -0.69 -4.95 -11.68
CA PRO A 91 -1.52 -4.16 -12.58
C PRO A 91 -0.89 -2.80 -12.90
N GLN A 92 -0.86 -2.45 -14.18
CA GLN A 92 -0.29 -1.18 -14.67
C GLN A 92 -1.33 -0.04 -14.74
N THR A 93 -2.59 -0.36 -14.44
CA THR A 93 -3.70 0.59 -14.40
C THR A 93 -3.53 1.60 -13.27
N GLU A 94 -3.66 2.89 -13.58
CA GLU A 94 -3.57 3.95 -12.58
C GLU A 94 -4.63 3.81 -11.48
N GLY A 95 -4.25 4.15 -10.26
CA GLY A 95 -5.06 3.94 -9.05
C GLY A 95 -5.00 2.50 -8.55
N LEU A 96 -4.60 1.55 -9.39
CA LEU A 96 -4.43 0.14 -9.03
C LEU A 96 -2.97 -0.30 -8.96
N ARG A 97 -2.01 0.61 -9.20
CA ARG A 97 -0.59 0.23 -9.26
C ARG A 97 -0.10 -0.26 -7.90
N ILE A 98 0.80 -1.23 -7.97
CA ILE A 98 1.58 -1.75 -6.85
C ILE A 98 3.03 -1.32 -7.07
N TRP A 99 3.66 -0.85 -6.00
CA TRP A 99 5.05 -0.44 -5.92
C TRP A 99 5.78 -1.36 -4.95
N LEU A 100 7.04 -1.66 -5.24
CA LEU A 100 7.92 -2.46 -4.41
C LEU A 100 8.90 -1.54 -3.70
N LEU A 101 9.01 -1.63 -2.37
CA LEU A 101 10.00 -0.90 -1.58
C LEU A 101 11.36 -1.63 -1.65
N THR A 102 12.23 -1.18 -2.55
CA THR A 102 13.53 -1.81 -2.83
C THR A 102 14.70 -1.17 -2.09
N GLY A 103 14.45 -0.06 -1.39
CA GLY A 103 15.48 0.76 -0.72
C GLY A 103 16.10 1.80 -1.65
N ASP A 104 16.84 2.75 -1.07
CA ASP A 104 17.45 3.84 -1.83
C ASP A 104 18.45 3.31 -2.87
N ARG A 105 18.40 3.89 -4.07
CA ARG A 105 19.33 3.57 -5.16
C ARG A 105 20.74 4.15 -4.97
N ASP A 106 20.99 4.86 -3.86
CA ASP A 106 22.22 5.62 -3.59
C ASP A 106 23.32 4.84 -2.85
N ASP A 107 23.16 3.54 -2.61
CA ASP A 107 24.26 2.67 -2.15
C ASP A 107 25.08 2.16 -3.37
N ASP A 108 25.88 3.06 -3.96
CA ASP A 108 27.09 2.74 -4.75
C ASP A 108 28.08 3.93 -4.79
#